data_AF-A0A661RXA4-F1
#
_entry.id   AF-A0A661RXA4-F1
#
_cell.length_a   1.000
_cell.length_b   1.000
_cell.length_c   1.000
_cell.angle_alpha   90.00
_cell.angle_beta   90.00
_cell.angle_gamma   90.00
#
_symmetry.space_group_name_H-M   'P 1'
#
loop_
_entity.id
_entity.type
_entity.pdbx_description
1 polymer ?
#
loop_
_entity_poly.entity_id
_entity_poly.type
_entity_poly.pdbx_seq_one_letter_code
_entity_poly.pdbx_strand_id
1 'polypeptide(L)'
;MIVNQSVITSSLNNINDLKRQIRIKPITGGGKSDGLLLYSIKPDSFFHTLGLKTGDIIRKVNGNPTRSIQDAVKIYQSLENPDKVKVSILRNGKNQEIVYRVKPDK
;
A
#
# COMPACT_ATOMS: atom_id res chain seq x y z
N MET A 1 -7.38 11.38 1.07
CA MET A 1 -8.35 10.51 1.78
C MET A 1 -7.99 10.50 3.26
N ILE A 2 -8.95 10.34 4.18
CA ILE A 2 -8.68 10.15 5.63
C ILE A 2 -8.86 8.66 5.95
N VAL A 3 -7.95 8.09 6.71
CA VAL A 3 -7.96 6.69 7.17
C VAL A 3 -7.71 6.68 8.67
N ASN A 4 -8.48 5.91 9.44
CA ASN A 4 -8.28 5.79 10.89
C ASN A 4 -7.10 4.86 11.21
N GLN A 5 -6.37 5.18 12.27
CA GLN A 5 -5.19 4.42 12.69
C GLN A 5 -5.53 2.99 13.09
N SER A 6 -6.65 2.73 13.78
CA SER A 6 -7.15 1.38 14.11
C SER A 6 -7.34 0.52 12.87
N VAL A 7 -7.94 1.07 11.81
CA VAL A 7 -8.16 0.33 10.55
C VAL A 7 -6.83 -0.14 9.98
N ILE A 8 -5.79 0.70 10.06
CA ILE A 8 -4.44 0.33 9.63
C ILE A 8 -3.87 -0.72 10.59
N THR A 9 -3.83 -0.46 11.89
CA THR A 9 -3.22 -1.35 12.90
C THR A 9 -3.87 -2.73 12.95
N SER A 10 -5.20 -2.82 12.91
CA SER A 10 -5.93 -4.09 12.86
C SER A 10 -5.60 -4.89 11.59
N SER A 11 -5.45 -4.19 10.46
CA SER A 11 -5.04 -4.84 9.21
C SER A 11 -3.59 -5.32 9.26
N LEU A 12 -2.70 -4.56 9.92
CA LEU A 12 -1.28 -4.92 10.07
C LEU A 12 -1.04 -6.09 11.03
N ASN A 13 -1.85 -6.23 12.08
CA ASN A 13 -1.75 -7.35 13.01
C ASN A 13 -2.08 -8.70 12.35
N ASN A 14 -2.76 -8.70 11.20
CA ASN A 14 -3.13 -9.91 10.47
C ASN A 14 -2.65 -9.88 9.02
N ILE A 15 -1.32 -9.91 8.85
CA ILE A 15 -0.63 -9.96 7.54
C ILE A 15 -1.18 -11.10 6.66
N ASN A 16 -1.60 -12.22 7.26
CA ASN A 16 -2.17 -13.34 6.50
C ASN A 16 -3.50 -12.97 5.85
N ASP A 17 -4.34 -12.20 6.53
CA ASP A 17 -5.60 -11.72 5.96
C ASP A 17 -5.36 -10.61 4.93
N LEU A 18 -4.37 -9.73 5.12
CA LEU A 18 -3.93 -8.79 4.09
C LEU A 18 -3.56 -9.52 2.79
N LYS A 19 -2.73 -10.57 2.88
CA LYS A 19 -2.33 -11.39 1.71
C LYS A 19 -3.50 -12.12 1.04
N ARG A 20 -4.61 -12.33 1.75
CA ARG A 20 -5.83 -12.93 1.19
C ARG A 20 -6.74 -11.92 0.52
N GLN A 21 -6.60 -10.63 0.86
CA GLN A 21 -7.37 -9.53 0.29
C GLN A 21 -6.79 -9.02 -1.03
N ILE A 22 -5.52 -9.28 -1.31
CA ILE A 22 -4.85 -8.81 -2.52
C ILE A 22 -3.96 -9.89 -3.14
N ARG A 23 -3.84 -9.87 -4.45
CA ARG A 23 -2.85 -10.64 -5.20
C ARG A 23 -1.87 -9.69 -5.86
N ILE A 24 -0.59 -9.90 -5.55
CA ILE A 24 0.51 -9.06 -6.01
C ILE A 24 1.51 -9.86 -6.83
N LYS A 25 2.10 -9.22 -7.83
CA LYS A 25 3.22 -9.76 -8.60
C LYS A 25 4.37 -8.75 -8.56
N PRO A 26 5.57 -9.13 -8.11
CA PRO A 26 6.75 -8.27 -8.25
C PRO A 26 7.00 -7.97 -9.73
N ILE A 27 7.21 -6.70 -10.04
CA ILE A 27 7.64 -6.25 -11.37
C ILE A 27 9.12 -5.92 -11.30
N THR A 28 9.90 -6.51 -12.19
CA THR A 28 11.33 -6.22 -12.37
C THR A 28 11.52 -5.45 -13.66
N GLY A 29 12.15 -4.27 -13.57
CA GLY A 29 12.55 -3.45 -14.72
C GLY A 29 14.08 -3.35 -14.74
N GLY A 30 14.71 -3.70 -15.87
CA GLY A 30 16.16 -3.55 -16.05
C GLY A 30 17.02 -4.27 -15.01
N GLY A 31 16.58 -5.44 -14.51
CA GLY A 31 17.31 -6.23 -13.52
C GLY A 31 17.11 -5.82 -12.05
N LYS A 32 16.24 -4.84 -11.76
CA LYS A 32 15.89 -4.43 -10.39
C LYS A 32 14.38 -4.50 -10.18
N SER A 33 13.91 -4.86 -8.98
CA SER A 33 12.48 -4.80 -8.63
C SER A 33 12.01 -3.34 -8.69
N ASP A 34 11.15 -3.02 -9.64
CA ASP A 34 10.66 -1.66 -9.97
C ASP A 34 9.24 -1.39 -9.43
N GLY A 35 8.61 -2.41 -8.82
CA GLY A 35 7.38 -2.24 -8.06
C GLY A 35 6.61 -3.53 -7.81
N LEU A 36 5.37 -3.36 -7.33
CA LEU A 36 4.40 -4.41 -7.04
C LEU A 36 3.14 -4.18 -7.85
N LEU A 37 2.90 -5.02 -8.85
CA LEU A 37 1.65 -5.04 -9.61
C LEU A 37 0.53 -5.65 -8.76
N LEU A 38 -0.54 -4.91 -8.56
CA LEU A 38 -1.78 -5.37 -7.94
C LEU A 38 -2.68 -5.94 -9.04
N TYR A 39 -2.66 -7.26 -9.24
CA TYR A 39 -3.42 -7.88 -10.34
C TYR A 39 -4.79 -8.41 -9.91
N SER A 40 -5.07 -8.47 -8.61
CA SER A 40 -6.41 -8.71 -8.09
C SER A 40 -6.56 -8.09 -6.71
N ILE A 41 -7.62 -7.32 -6.52
CA ILE A 41 -8.01 -6.73 -5.23
C ILE A 41 -9.42 -7.22 -4.92
N LYS A 42 -9.64 -7.76 -3.72
CA LYS A 42 -10.99 -8.15 -3.30
C LYS A 42 -11.87 -6.91 -3.10
N PRO A 43 -13.14 -6.95 -3.54
CA PRO A 43 -14.14 -5.98 -3.11
C PRO A 43 -14.17 -5.88 -1.59
N ASP A 44 -14.45 -4.68 -1.07
CA ASP A 44 -14.54 -4.39 0.37
C ASP A 44 -13.27 -4.68 1.19
N SER A 45 -12.14 -4.93 0.52
CA SER A 45 -10.85 -5.07 1.20
C SER A 45 -10.31 -3.73 1.69
N PHE A 46 -9.36 -3.79 2.63
CA PHE A 46 -8.61 -2.61 3.06
C PHE A 46 -8.01 -1.86 1.86
N PHE A 47 -7.41 -2.57 0.90
CA PHE A 47 -6.82 -1.97 -0.30
C PHE A 47 -7.86 -1.31 -1.21
N HIS A 48 -9.07 -1.89 -1.32
CA HIS A 48 -10.18 -1.28 -2.06
C HIS A 48 -10.66 0.01 -1.37
N THR A 49 -10.80 0.00 -0.04
CA THR A 49 -11.14 1.19 0.76
C THR A 49 -10.08 2.28 0.62
N LEU A 50 -8.80 1.91 0.45
CA LEU A 50 -7.73 2.85 0.12
C LEU A 50 -7.83 3.44 -1.30
N GLY A 51 -8.76 2.98 -2.15
CA GLY A 51 -8.89 3.45 -3.53
C GLY A 51 -7.81 2.92 -4.47
N LEU A 52 -7.10 1.86 -4.06
CA LEU A 52 -6.24 1.09 -4.95
C LEU A 52 -7.09 0.24 -5.89
N LYS A 53 -6.57 0.02 -7.08
CA LYS A 53 -7.28 -0.66 -8.17
C LYS A 53 -6.42 -1.78 -8.75
N THR A 54 -7.11 -2.80 -9.28
CA THR A 54 -6.46 -3.79 -10.14
C THR A 54 -5.78 -3.10 -11.31
N GLY A 55 -4.53 -3.46 -11.57
CA GLY A 55 -3.65 -2.84 -12.57
C GLY A 55 -2.71 -1.78 -12.00
N ASP A 56 -2.86 -1.36 -10.75
CA ASP A 56 -1.92 -0.44 -10.11
C ASP A 56 -0.56 -1.12 -9.88
N ILE A 57 0.51 -0.35 -10.06
CA ILE A 57 1.86 -0.78 -9.68
C ILE A 57 2.33 0.12 -8.53
N ILE A 58 2.43 -0.42 -7.33
CA ILE A 58 3.01 0.31 -6.19
C ILE A 58 4.53 0.33 -6.36
N ARG A 59 5.14 1.53 -6.35
CA ARG A 59 6.59 1.68 -6.50
C ARG A 59 7.25 2.07 -5.19
N LYS A 60 6.64 3.01 -4.46
CA LYS A 60 7.20 3.57 -3.23
C LYS A 60 6.12 3.86 -2.20
N VAL A 61 6.47 3.73 -0.93
CA VAL A 61 5.69 4.21 0.22
C VAL A 61 6.58 5.17 1.01
N ASN A 62 6.14 6.41 1.20
CA ASN A 62 6.91 7.50 1.82
C ASN A 62 8.32 7.63 1.22
N GLY A 63 8.44 7.52 -0.10
CA GLY A 63 9.73 7.61 -0.81
C GLY A 63 10.59 6.34 -0.76
N ASN A 64 10.26 5.37 0.09
CA ASN A 64 10.98 4.11 0.21
C ASN A 64 10.48 3.09 -0.82
N PRO A 65 11.37 2.43 -1.59
CA PRO A 65 10.99 1.36 -2.51
C PRO A 65 10.25 0.24 -1.80
N THR A 66 9.16 -0.24 -2.40
CA THR A 66 8.32 -1.27 -1.81
C THR A 66 8.29 -2.49 -2.73
N ARG A 67 8.78 -3.63 -2.25
CA ARG A 67 8.90 -4.88 -3.03
C ARG A 67 8.05 -6.02 -2.47
N SER A 68 7.46 -5.82 -1.29
CA SER A 68 6.48 -6.72 -0.69
C SER A 68 5.47 -5.95 0.16
N ILE A 69 4.37 -6.60 0.53
CA ILE A 69 3.42 -6.06 1.53
C ILE A 69 4.17 -5.82 2.85
N GLN A 70 5.05 -6.75 3.24
CA GLN A 70 5.83 -6.65 4.47
C GLN A 70 6.73 -5.41 4.49
N ASP A 71 7.28 -4.99 3.35
CA ASP A 71 8.05 -3.74 3.27
C ASP A 71 7.15 -2.55 3.57
N ALA A 72 5.95 -2.48 2.97
CA ALA A 72 4.99 -1.42 3.24
C ALA A 72 4.58 -1.37 4.71
N VAL A 73 4.34 -2.54 5.33
CA VAL A 73 4.04 -2.66 6.76
C VAL A 73 5.21 -2.14 7.60
N LYS A 74 6.44 -2.57 7.32
CA LYS A 74 7.64 -2.14 8.05
C LYS A 74 7.86 -0.63 7.92
N ILE A 75 7.71 -0.09 6.71
CA ILE A 75 7.79 1.36 6.47
C ILE A 75 6.75 2.07 7.34
N TYR A 76 5.50 1.63 7.34
CA TYR A 76 4.47 2.25 8.18
C TYR A 76 4.79 2.16 9.68
N GLN A 77 5.19 0.98 10.17
CA GLN A 77 5.54 0.76 11.58
C GLN A 77 6.76 1.58 12.02
N SER A 78 7.68 1.89 11.11
CA SER A 78 8.83 2.75 11.39
C SER A 78 8.47 4.24 11.50
N LEU A 79 7.28 4.63 11.05
CA LEU A 79 6.79 5.99 11.24
C LEU A 79 6.14 6.07 12.62
N GLU A 80 6.73 6.85 13.52
CA GLU A 80 6.11 7.15 14.81
C GLU A 80 4.90 8.07 14.58
N ASN A 81 3.69 7.53 14.66
CA ASN A 81 2.41 8.24 14.48
C ASN A 81 2.35 9.12 13.21
N PRO A 82 2.39 8.52 12.00
CA PRO A 82 2.42 9.30 10.77
C PRO A 82 1.09 10.01 10.54
N ASP A 83 1.06 11.35 10.56
CA ASP A 83 -0.12 12.12 10.12
C ASP A 83 -0.46 11.86 8.64
N LYS A 84 0.54 11.51 7.83
CA LYS A 84 0.42 11.32 6.38
C LYS A 84 1.27 10.16 5.87
N VAL A 85 0.67 9.37 4.97
CA VAL A 85 1.34 8.32 4.21
C VAL A 85 1.15 8.61 2.72
N LYS A 86 2.25 8.70 1.98
CA LYS A 86 2.31 8.91 0.53
C LYS A 86 2.61 7.58 -0.15
N VAL A 87 1.80 7.19 -1.12
CA VAL A 87 2.02 5.98 -1.92
C VAL A 87 2.16 6.40 -3.38
N SER A 88 3.34 6.17 -3.94
CA SER A 88 3.61 6.41 -5.36
C SER A 88 3.23 5.16 -6.15
N ILE A 89 2.32 5.33 -7.10
CA ILE A 89 1.82 4.25 -7.96
C ILE A 89 1.99 4.61 -9.45
N LEU A 90 2.04 3.58 -10.29
CA LEU A 90 1.77 3.71 -11.73
C LEU A 90 0.36 3.17 -12.00
N ARG A 91 -0.51 4.01 -12.56
CA ARG A 91 -1.87 3.63 -12.94
C ARG A 91 -2.11 4.04 -14.38
N ASN A 92 -2.47 3.07 -15.24
CA ASN A 92 -2.67 3.30 -16.68
C ASN A 92 -1.48 4.00 -17.35
N GLY A 93 -0.25 3.60 -17.00
CA GLY A 93 0.99 4.18 -17.52
C GLY A 93 1.32 5.58 -16.99
N LYS A 94 0.52 6.16 -16.09
CA LYS A 94 0.77 7.48 -15.48
C LYS A 94 1.22 7.33 -14.04
N ASN A 95 2.27 8.07 -13.66
CA ASN A 95 2.69 8.16 -12.27
C ASN A 95 1.65 8.96 -11.48
N GLN A 96 1.23 8.43 -10.34
CA GLN A 96 0.31 9.08 -9.41
C GLN A 96 0.87 8.97 -7.99
N GLU A 97 0.57 9.96 -7.16
CA GLU A 97 0.83 9.92 -5.72
C GLU A 97 -0.51 9.97 -4.99
N ILE A 98 -0.80 8.95 -4.20
CA ILE A 98 -1.96 8.92 -3.32
C ILE A 98 -1.51 9.29 -1.91
N VAL A 99 -2.14 10.32 -1.35
CA VAL A 99 -1.85 10.79 0.01
C VAL A 99 -3.00 10.41 0.94
N TYR A 100 -2.68 9.56 1.91
CA TYR A 100 -3.55 9.15 3.01
C TYR A 100 -3.21 10.00 4.24
N ARG A 101 -4.22 10.64 4.82
CA ARG A 101 -4.10 11.25 6.16
C ARG A 101 -4.50 10.20 7.17
N VAL A 102 -3.59 9.84 8.06
CA VAL A 102 -3.89 8.90 9.14
C VAL A 102 -4.41 9.72 10.31
N LYS A 103 -5.59 9.36 10.79
CA LYS A 103 -6.19 9.98 11.98
C LYS A 103 -5.97 9.03 13.17
N PRO A 104 -5.30 9.47 14.23
CA PRO A 104 -5.24 8.68 15.46
C PRO A 104 -6.65 8.52 16.03
N ASP A 105 -6.94 7.33 16.53
CA ASP A 105 -8.18 7.11 17.28
C ASP A 105 -8.01 7.77 18.65
N LYS A 106 -8.99 8.59 19.02
CA LYS A 106 -9.03 9.27 20.33
C LYS A 106 -9.40 8.29 21.43
#